data_AF-A0A970B077-F1
#
_entry.id   AF-A0A970B077-F1
#
_cell.length_a   1.000
_cell.length_b   1.000
_cell.length_c   1.000
_cell.angle_alpha   90.00
_cell.angle_beta   90.00
_cell.angle_gamma   90.00
#
_symmetry.space_group_name_H-M   'P 1'
#
loop_
_entity.id
_entity.type
_entity.pdbx_description
1 polymer ?
#
loop_
_entity_poly.entity_id
_entity_poly.type
_entity_poly.pdbx_seq_one_letter_code
_entity_poly.pdbx_strand_id
1 'polypeptide(L)'
;MEAAKHIAEQREKRKKGDGDKARASTTDPEARNMKMGDGGFRPAYNVQMATDADSGIILNMDVTNEGSDAGQMKPMMDEIKEKRRRRLRS
;
A
#
# COMPACT_ATOMS: atom_id res chain seq x y z
N MET A 1 -13.76 2.25 16.21
CA MET A 1 -14.79 1.37 15.62
C MET A 1 -15.83 2.12 14.78
N GLU A 2 -16.17 3.38 15.09
CA GLU A 2 -17.15 4.17 14.30
C GLU A 2 -16.73 4.46 12.85
N ALA A 3 -15.46 4.84 12.62
CA ALA A 3 -15.00 5.19 11.28
C ALA A 3 -15.10 4.03 10.27
N ALA A 4 -14.88 2.79 10.74
CA ALA A 4 -15.04 1.59 9.92
C ALA A 4 -16.51 1.30 9.59
N LYS A 5 -17.41 1.52 10.55
CA LYS A 5 -18.87 1.40 10.35
C LYS A 5 -19.38 2.43 9.34
N HIS A 6 -18.91 3.66 9.43
CA HIS A 6 -19.29 4.71 8.48
C HIS A 6 -18.80 4.41 7.06
N ILE A 7 -17.60 3.87 6.89
CA ILE A 7 -17.10 3.44 5.57
C ILE A 7 -17.92 2.25 5.03
N ALA A 8 -18.33 1.32 5.89
CA ALA A 8 -19.16 0.18 5.50
C ALA A 8 -20.57 0.62 5.07
N GLU A 9 -21.23 1.50 5.81
CA GLU A 9 -22.54 2.07 5.43
C GLU A 9 -22.46 2.84 4.11
N GLN A 10 -21.38 3.59 3.89
CA GLN A 10 -21.17 4.33 2.63
C GLN A 10 -20.90 3.38 1.44
N ARG A 11 -20.42 2.15 1.70
CA ARG A 11 -20.25 1.10 0.68
C ARG A 11 -21.58 0.40 0.38
N GLU A 12 -22.40 0.12 1.39
CA GLU A 12 -23.74 -0.49 1.21
C GLU A 12 -24.73 0.44 0.49
N LYS A 13 -24.58 1.76 0.63
CA LYS A 13 -25.43 2.74 -0.05
C LYS A 13 -25.16 2.89 -1.56
N ARG A 14 -24.14 2.23 -2.11
CA ARG A 14 -23.78 2.36 -3.53
C ARG A 14 -24.71 1.55 -4.42
N LYS A 15 -25.26 2.20 -5.47
CA LYS A 15 -26.10 1.54 -6.48
C LYS A 15 -25.34 1.40 -7.80
N LYS A 16 -25.73 0.40 -8.61
CA LYS A 16 -25.19 0.18 -9.95
C LYS A 16 -25.53 1.38 -10.85
N GLY A 17 -24.53 2.23 -11.13
CA GLY A 17 -24.70 3.50 -11.84
C GLY A 17 -23.84 4.65 -11.27
N ASP A 18 -23.32 4.54 -10.04
CA ASP A 18 -22.40 5.54 -9.45
C ASP A 18 -20.99 5.56 -10.10
N GLY A 19 -20.77 4.76 -11.15
CA GLY A 19 -19.49 4.55 -11.82
C GLY A 19 -19.00 5.74 -12.65
N ASP A 20 -19.88 6.66 -13.07
CA ASP A 20 -19.48 7.88 -13.79
C ASP A 20 -18.65 8.84 -12.92
N LYS A 21 -18.65 8.64 -11.59
CA LYS A 21 -17.72 9.26 -10.63
C LYS A 21 -16.70 8.23 -10.15
N ALA A 22 -16.10 7.49 -11.08
CA ALA A 22 -15.14 6.43 -10.78
C ALA A 22 -14.10 6.93 -9.75
N ARG A 23 -14.05 6.26 -8.59
CA ARG A 23 -13.01 6.47 -7.56
C ARG A 23 -11.71 5.80 -7.99
N ALA A 24 -11.28 6.09 -9.20
CA ALA A 24 -10.07 5.60 -9.82
C ALA A 24 -9.22 6.81 -10.24
N SER A 25 -7.91 6.65 -10.21
CA SER A 25 -7.05 7.68 -10.80
C SER A 25 -7.34 7.77 -12.29
N THR A 26 -7.50 9.01 -12.78
CA THR A 26 -7.72 9.29 -14.20
C THR A 26 -6.44 9.17 -15.02
N THR A 27 -5.28 9.13 -14.35
CA THR A 27 -3.95 9.09 -14.98
C THR A 27 -3.26 7.73 -14.83
N ASP A 28 -3.67 6.93 -13.84
CA ASP A 28 -3.09 5.62 -13.55
C ASP A 28 -4.20 4.64 -13.16
N PRO A 29 -4.60 3.71 -14.05
CA PRO A 29 -5.68 2.77 -13.76
C PRO A 29 -5.35 1.81 -12.61
N GLU A 30 -4.07 1.62 -12.30
CA GLU A 30 -3.63 0.71 -11.24
C GLU A 30 -3.68 1.37 -9.86
N ALA A 31 -3.74 2.70 -9.75
CA ALA A 31 -3.71 3.38 -8.46
C ALA A 31 -5.06 3.28 -7.71
N ARG A 32 -5.02 2.86 -6.44
CA ARG A 32 -6.24 2.78 -5.59
C ARG A 32 -6.39 4.01 -4.72
N ASN A 33 -7.64 4.39 -4.46
CA ASN A 33 -7.95 5.42 -3.46
C ASN A 33 -7.65 4.91 -2.04
N MET A 34 -6.66 5.51 -1.39
CA MET A 34 -6.23 5.20 -0.03
C MET A 34 -6.63 6.32 0.93
N LYS A 35 -6.81 5.98 2.21
CA LYS A 35 -7.02 6.96 3.28
C LYS A 35 -5.69 7.59 3.63
N MET A 36 -5.65 8.91 3.69
CA MET A 36 -4.46 9.68 4.04
C MET A 36 -4.49 10.14 5.50
N GLY A 37 -3.34 10.56 6.02
CA GLY A 37 -3.21 11.07 7.39
C GLY A 37 -3.99 12.37 7.65
N ASP A 38 -4.27 13.14 6.60
CA ASP A 38 -5.14 14.34 6.62
C ASP A 38 -6.65 14.00 6.65
N GLY A 39 -7.00 12.71 6.65
CA GLY A 39 -8.39 12.23 6.62
C GLY A 39 -9.01 12.18 5.22
N GLY A 40 -8.31 12.68 4.19
CA GLY A 40 -8.73 12.62 2.81
C GLY A 40 -8.59 11.23 2.17
N PHE A 41 -9.22 11.05 1.01
CA PHE A 41 -9.05 9.87 0.17
C PHE A 41 -8.60 10.29 -1.22
N ARG A 42 -7.45 9.78 -1.66
CA ARG A 42 -6.89 10.06 -2.99
C ARG A 42 -6.16 8.84 -3.54
N PRO A 43 -6.01 8.71 -4.87
CA PRO A 43 -5.21 7.64 -5.45
C PRO A 43 -3.78 7.68 -4.90
N ALA A 44 -3.27 6.54 -4.47
CA ALA A 44 -1.92 6.42 -3.94
C ALA A 44 -1.41 4.98 -4.06
N TYR A 45 -0.11 4.84 -3.87
CA TYR A 45 0.55 3.58 -3.56
C TYR A 45 1.20 3.68 -2.19
N ASN A 46 1.36 2.54 -1.54
CA ASN A 46 2.10 2.42 -0.29
C ASN A 46 3.53 1.98 -0.59
N VAL A 47 4.49 2.86 -0.29
CA VAL A 47 5.92 2.61 -0.53
C VAL A 47 6.57 2.20 0.78
N GLN A 48 7.34 1.12 0.72
CA GLN A 48 8.06 0.60 1.89
C GLN A 48 9.52 0.39 1.56
N MET A 49 10.37 0.63 2.55
CA MET A 49 11.81 0.45 2.43
C MET A 49 12.39 -0.13 3.71
N ALA A 50 13.45 -0.91 3.55
CA ALA A 50 14.22 -1.46 4.66
C ALA A 50 15.66 -0.98 4.55
N THR A 51 16.14 -0.34 5.62
CA THR A 51 17.50 0.18 5.72
C THR A 51 18.29 -0.60 6.75
N ASP A 52 19.58 -0.72 6.52
CA ASP A 52 20.54 -1.09 7.56
C ASP A 52 20.58 0.02 8.62
N ALA A 53 20.44 -0.36 9.89
CA ALA A 53 20.24 0.61 10.98
C ALA A 53 21.50 1.44 11.25
N ASP A 54 22.69 0.88 11.05
CA ASP A 54 23.96 1.54 11.37
C ASP A 54 24.47 2.40 10.21
N SER A 55 24.40 1.88 8.98
CA SER A 55 24.93 2.56 7.79
C SER A 55 23.91 3.45 7.06
N GLY A 56 22.62 3.25 7.30
CA GLY A 56 21.53 3.90 6.56
C GLY A 56 21.39 3.40 5.11
N ILE A 57 22.10 2.34 4.73
CA ILE A 57 22.02 1.78 3.38
C ILE A 57 20.66 1.10 3.16
N ILE A 58 20.00 1.42 2.05
CA ILE A 58 18.77 0.74 1.63
C ILE A 58 19.11 -0.69 1.19
N LEU A 59 18.57 -1.66 1.91
CA LEU A 59 18.73 -3.09 1.61
C LEU A 59 17.65 -3.58 0.63
N ASN A 60 16.45 -2.99 0.69
CA ASN A 60 15.33 -3.32 -0.19
C ASN A 60 14.26 -2.22 -0.19
N MET A 61 13.44 -2.20 -1.24
CA MET A 61 12.25 -1.36 -1.36
C MET A 61 11.14 -2.09 -2.13
N ASP A 62 9.89 -1.76 -1.83
CA ASP A 62 8.73 -2.28 -2.53
C ASP A 62 7.60 -1.24 -2.60
N VAL A 63 6.75 -1.35 -3.62
CA VAL A 63 5.59 -0.48 -3.84
C VAL A 63 4.34 -1.35 -3.93
N THR A 64 3.44 -1.17 -2.97
CA THR A 64 2.22 -1.98 -2.88
C THR A 64 0.99 -1.12 -3.10
N ASN A 65 -0.08 -1.78 -3.52
CA ASN A 65 -1.38 -1.15 -3.72
C ASN A 65 -2.32 -1.38 -2.52
N GLU A 66 -1.73 -1.68 -1.35
CA GLU A 66 -2.43 -1.90 -0.09
C GLU A 66 -2.44 -0.62 0.73
N GLY A 67 -3.64 -0.16 1.12
CA GLY A 67 -3.80 1.09 1.88
C GLY A 67 -3.30 1.04 3.32
N SER A 68 -2.71 -0.08 3.74
CA SER A 68 -2.13 -0.32 5.06
C SER A 68 -0.78 -1.00 4.89
N ASP A 69 0.18 -0.67 5.75
CA ASP A 69 1.48 -1.34 5.85
C ASP A 69 1.42 -2.62 6.69
N ALA A 70 0.28 -2.91 7.32
CA ALA A 70 0.09 -4.08 8.15
C ALA A 70 0.40 -5.37 7.37
N GLY A 71 1.27 -6.21 7.94
CA GLY A 71 1.66 -7.50 7.36
C GLY A 71 2.80 -7.43 6.35
N GLN A 72 3.32 -6.26 6.01
CA GLN A 72 4.30 -6.09 4.95
C GLN A 72 5.77 -6.27 5.39
N MET A 73 6.02 -6.22 6.71
CA MET A 73 7.36 -6.47 7.27
C MET A 73 7.90 -7.86 6.96
N LYS A 74 7.07 -8.90 7.08
CA LYS A 74 7.51 -10.29 6.87
C LYS A 74 7.96 -10.52 5.40
N PRO A 75 7.15 -10.17 4.38
CA PRO A 75 7.58 -10.22 2.98
C PRO A 75 8.89 -9.49 2.72
N MET A 76 9.04 -8.26 3.22
CA MET A 76 10.26 -7.45 3.06
C MET A 76 11.51 -8.17 3.61
N MET A 77 11.40 -8.75 4.80
CA MET A 77 12.51 -9.48 5.43
C MET A 77 12.84 -10.80 4.74
N ASP A 78 11.82 -11.51 4.24
CA ASP A 78 12.02 -12.76 3.50
C ASP A 78 12.75 -12.48 2.17
N GLU A 79 12.41 -11.41 1.46
CA GLU A 79 13.07 -11.00 0.22
C GLU A 79 14.54 -10.57 0.45
N ILE A 80 14.81 -9.80 1.51
CA ILE A 80 16.19 -9.41 1.87
C ILE A 80 17.06 -10.64 2.14
N LYS A 81 16.53 -11.60 2.92
CA LYS A 81 17.25 -12.84 3.22
C LYS A 81 17.55 -13.63 1.95
N GLU A 82 16.59 -13.74 1.04
CA GLU A 82 16.77 -14.46 -0.21
C GLU A 82 17.78 -13.77 -1.14
N LYS A 83 17.70 -12.44 -1.30
CA LYS A 83 18.68 -11.66 -2.08
C LYS A 83 20.09 -11.83 -1.54
N ARG A 84 20.27 -11.79 -0.21
CA ARG A 84 21.56 -12.04 0.45
C ARG A 84 22.06 -13.47 0.18
N ARG A 85 21.16 -14.46 0.26
CA ARG A 85 21.47 -15.88 0.00
C ARG A 85 21.92 -16.10 -1.45
N ARG A 86 21.27 -15.46 -2.42
CA ARG A 86 21.65 -15.54 -3.85
C ARG A 86 23.03 -14.95 -4.11
N ARG A 87 23.34 -13.79 -3.51
CA ARG A 87 24.64 -13.12 -3.68
C ARG A 87 25.82 -13.89 -3.08
N LEU A 88 25.60 -14.65 -2.01
CA LEU A 88 26.65 -15.49 -1.41
C LEU A 88 26.94 -16.78 -2.21
N ARG A 89 26.15 -17.08 -3.25
CA ARG A 89 26.29 -18.26 -4.12
C ARG A 89 26.84 -17.95 -5.52
N SER A 90 27.04 -16.67 -5.83
CA SER A 90 27.63 -16.18 -7.08
C SER A 90 29.10 -15.85 -6.87
#